data_AF-A0A1M3E4D6-F1
#
_entry.id   AF-A0A1M3E4D6-F1
#
_cell.length_a   1.000
_cell.length_b   1.000
_cell.length_c   1.000
_cell.angle_alpha   90.00
_cell.angle_beta   90.00
_cell.angle_gamma   90.00
#
_symmetry.space_group_name_H-M   'P 1'
#
loop_
_entity.id
_entity.type
_entity.pdbx_description
1 polymer ?
#
loop_
_entity_poly.entity_id
_entity_poly.type
_entity_poly.pdbx_seq_one_letter_code
_entity_poly.pdbx_strand_id
1 'polypeptide(L)'
;MKKLFSFLIAMFISAVAFSQARALRVENQTQCVQYYIIFGDELCICGNKYQSALFAINPGAVHNYNNSIPLGGTYPTTAAKSIVGARIPSGPILCQPPAGIVGEPPCGLPLTFTYTALNQNCSPCATTTARWYPAMACGQAILRFTP
;
A
#
# COMPACT_ATOMS: atom_id res chain seq x y z
N MET A 1 -27.99 32.11 -15.38
CA MET A 1 -27.86 30.74 -15.94
C MET A 1 -26.42 30.24 -16.16
N LYS A 2 -25.35 31.07 -16.07
CA LYS A 2 -23.95 30.59 -16.19
C LYS A 2 -23.42 29.79 -14.98
N LYS A 3 -23.99 29.97 -13.77
CA LYS A 3 -23.49 29.33 -12.54
C LYS A 3 -23.87 27.83 -12.41
N LEU A 4 -24.95 27.40 -13.07
CA LEU A 4 -25.40 26.00 -13.03
C LEU A 4 -24.52 25.08 -13.87
N PHE A 5 -24.00 25.56 -15.00
CA PHE A 5 -23.06 24.81 -15.84
C PHE A 5 -21.74 24.49 -15.12
N SER A 6 -21.26 25.41 -14.27
CA SER A 6 -19.99 25.23 -13.55
C SER A 6 -20.08 24.17 -12.44
N PHE A 7 -21.24 24.02 -11.80
CA PHE A 7 -21.49 22.94 -10.83
C PHE A 7 -21.58 21.57 -11.52
N LEU A 8 -22.21 21.51 -12.70
CA LEU A 8 -22.33 20.28 -13.48
C LEU A 8 -20.97 19.78 -14.01
N ILE A 9 -20.11 20.68 -14.48
CA ILE A 9 -18.74 20.32 -14.91
C ILE A 9 -17.89 19.85 -13.73
N ALA A 10 -17.99 20.49 -12.55
CA ALA A 10 -17.26 20.07 -11.36
C ALA A 10 -17.68 18.66 -10.87
N MET A 11 -18.93 18.26 -11.10
CA MET A 11 -19.46 16.95 -10.72
C MET A 11 -19.04 15.82 -11.68
N PHE A 12 -18.66 16.14 -12.92
CA PHE A 12 -18.14 15.15 -13.88
C PHE A 12 -16.61 14.93 -13.75
N ILE A 13 -15.87 15.88 -13.16
CA ILE A 13 -14.42 15.74 -12.97
C ILE A 13 -14.07 14.78 -11.82
N SER A 14 -14.98 14.53 -10.88
CA SER A 14 -14.76 13.60 -9.75
C SER A 14 -14.72 12.12 -10.16
N ALA A 15 -15.19 11.76 -11.36
CA ALA A 15 -15.19 10.38 -11.84
C ALA A 15 -13.88 9.95 -12.51
N VAL A 16 -13.01 10.89 -12.91
CA VAL A 16 -11.80 10.61 -13.70
C VAL A 16 -10.53 10.47 -12.85
N ALA A 17 -10.64 10.60 -11.52
CA ALA A 17 -9.50 10.65 -10.61
C ALA A 17 -9.26 9.35 -9.83
N PHE A 18 -9.79 8.19 -10.27
CA PHE A 18 -9.40 6.89 -9.72
C PHE A 18 -8.04 6.45 -10.28
N SER A 19 -7.02 7.25 -9.97
CA SER A 19 -5.61 6.96 -10.20
C SER A 19 -5.16 5.92 -9.18
N GLN A 20 -5.24 4.64 -9.54
CA GLN A 20 -4.67 3.57 -8.73
C GLN A 20 -3.20 3.35 -9.08
N ALA A 21 -2.38 3.06 -8.08
CA ALA A 21 -0.96 2.81 -8.26
C ALA A 21 -0.72 1.58 -9.15
N ARG A 22 0.23 1.70 -10.08
CA ARG A 22 0.70 0.56 -10.89
C ARG A 22 2.08 0.11 -10.49
N ALA A 23 2.86 1.02 -9.91
CA ALA A 23 4.18 0.79 -9.35
C ALA A 23 4.16 1.06 -7.85
N LEU A 24 5.12 0.50 -7.12
CA LEU A 24 5.25 0.67 -5.68
C LEU A 24 6.72 0.83 -5.29
N ARG A 25 7.00 1.79 -4.42
CA ARG A 25 8.26 1.89 -3.69
C ARG A 25 8.00 1.67 -2.21
N VAL A 26 8.75 0.78 -1.58
CA VAL A 26 8.66 0.51 -0.15
C VAL A 26 9.95 0.95 0.51
N GLU A 27 9.85 1.74 1.58
CA GLU A 27 11.00 2.31 2.29
C GLU A 27 10.92 1.99 3.77
N ASN A 28 11.99 1.45 4.33
CA ASN A 28 12.09 1.24 5.77
C ASN A 28 13.08 2.24 6.38
N GLN A 29 12.57 3.31 6.99
CA GLN A 29 13.36 4.32 7.71
C GLN A 29 13.43 4.04 9.22
N THR A 30 13.04 2.84 9.65
CA THR A 30 13.08 2.40 11.05
C THR A 30 14.36 1.60 11.34
N GLN A 31 14.58 1.24 12.61
CA GLN A 31 15.64 0.33 13.02
C GLN A 31 15.18 -1.14 13.15
N CYS A 32 13.94 -1.44 12.76
CA CYS A 32 13.35 -2.77 12.85
C CYS A 32 13.11 -3.37 11.46
N VAL A 33 13.14 -4.69 11.34
CA VAL A 33 12.64 -5.37 10.14
C VAL A 33 11.13 -5.15 10.07
N GLN A 34 10.63 -4.71 8.92
CA GLN A 34 9.20 -4.47 8.70
C GLN A 34 8.63 -5.51 7.75
N TYR A 35 7.36 -5.82 7.94
CA TYR A 35 6.65 -6.83 7.15
C TYR A 35 5.46 -6.20 6.44
N TYR A 36 5.22 -6.63 5.20
CA TYR A 36 4.08 -6.15 4.44
C TYR A 36 3.59 -7.16 3.42
N ILE A 37 2.29 -7.11 3.13
CA ILE A 37 1.62 -7.84 2.05
C ILE A 37 0.90 -6.81 1.21
N ILE A 38 1.22 -6.72 -0.07
CA ILE A 38 0.58 -5.82 -1.02
C ILE A 38 -0.70 -6.47 -1.53
N PHE A 39 -1.76 -5.69 -1.64
CA PHE A 39 -3.01 -6.16 -2.24
C PHE A 39 -3.57 -5.17 -3.26
N GLY A 40 -4.40 -5.69 -4.14
CA GLY A 40 -5.06 -4.92 -5.18
C GLY A 40 -6.00 -5.76 -6.02
N ASP A 41 -6.35 -5.26 -7.19
CA ASP A 41 -7.39 -5.86 -8.03
C ASP A 41 -7.12 -5.60 -9.52
N GLU A 42 -8.13 -5.81 -10.35
CA GLU A 42 -8.13 -5.29 -11.71
C GLU A 42 -7.92 -3.76 -11.72
N LEU A 43 -7.50 -3.26 -12.88
CA LEU A 43 -7.26 -1.83 -13.07
C LEU A 43 -8.54 -1.04 -12.80
N CYS A 44 -8.41 0.03 -12.00
CA CYS A 44 -9.49 0.92 -11.60
C CYS A 44 -10.55 0.28 -10.68
N ILE A 45 -10.29 -0.90 -10.09
CA ILE A 45 -11.19 -1.54 -9.12
C ILE A 45 -10.59 -1.42 -7.72
N CYS A 46 -11.35 -0.85 -6.79
CA CYS A 46 -10.99 -0.83 -5.37
C CYS A 46 -11.34 -2.19 -4.76
N GLY A 47 -10.39 -3.12 -4.81
CA GLY A 47 -10.57 -4.46 -4.29
C GLY A 47 -9.26 -5.09 -3.82
N ASN A 48 -9.34 -6.36 -3.46
CA ASN A 48 -8.25 -7.13 -2.86
C ASN A 48 -8.16 -8.55 -3.45
N LYS A 49 -8.65 -8.75 -4.69
CA LYS A 49 -8.58 -10.02 -5.42
C LYS A 49 -7.16 -10.58 -5.49
N TYR A 50 -6.17 -9.71 -5.64
CA TYR A 50 -4.75 -10.04 -5.72
C TYR A 50 -4.05 -9.69 -4.41
N GLN A 51 -3.19 -10.60 -3.95
CA GLN A 51 -2.37 -10.44 -2.77
C GLN A 51 -0.96 -10.96 -3.06
N SER A 52 0.05 -10.23 -2.61
CA SER A 52 1.44 -10.62 -2.77
C SER A 52 1.84 -11.72 -1.79
N ALA A 53 3.06 -12.22 -1.93
CA ALA A 53 3.71 -12.90 -0.82
C ALA A 53 3.94 -11.96 0.38
N LEU A 54 4.22 -12.51 1.55
CA LEU A 54 4.71 -11.74 2.69
C LEU A 54 6.15 -11.30 2.40
N PHE A 55 6.38 -9.99 2.40
CA PHE A 55 7.72 -9.42 2.28
C PHE A 55 8.25 -8.98 3.64
N ALA A 56 9.57 -9.09 3.80
CA ALA A 56 10.32 -8.48 4.89
C ALA A 56 11.28 -7.45 4.30
N ILE A 57 11.37 -6.27 4.89
CA ILE A 57 12.28 -5.21 4.49
C ILE A 57 13.18 -4.82 5.66
N ASN A 58 14.49 -4.93 5.45
CA ASN A 58 15.49 -4.62 6.48
C ASN A 58 15.55 -3.12 6.79
N PRO A 59 16.04 -2.73 7.99
CA PRO A 59 16.30 -1.33 8.33
C PRO A 59 17.10 -0.60 7.25
N GLY A 60 16.67 0.59 6.86
CA GLY A 60 17.32 1.43 5.84
C GLY A 60 17.13 0.97 4.39
N ALA A 61 16.51 -0.19 4.15
CA ALA A 61 16.35 -0.74 2.81
C ALA A 61 15.19 -0.08 2.03
N VAL A 62 15.28 -0.19 0.71
CA VAL A 62 14.25 0.24 -0.24
C VAL A 62 13.95 -0.90 -1.21
N HIS A 63 12.68 -1.27 -1.33
CA HIS A 63 12.21 -2.16 -2.39
C HIS A 63 11.51 -1.33 -3.47
N ASN A 64 11.90 -1.51 -4.73
CA ASN A 64 11.32 -0.77 -5.84
C ASN A 64 10.67 -1.74 -6.84
N TYR A 65 9.36 -1.62 -7.01
CA TYR A 65 8.55 -2.40 -7.91
C TYR A 65 8.04 -1.49 -9.03
N ASN A 66 8.57 -1.65 -10.24
CA ASN A 66 8.15 -0.86 -11.40
C ASN A 66 6.74 -1.24 -11.89
N ASN A 67 6.22 -2.40 -11.49
CA ASN A 67 4.85 -2.82 -11.69
C ASN A 67 4.44 -3.89 -10.64
N SER A 68 3.23 -4.45 -10.74
CA SER A 68 2.73 -5.47 -9.81
C SER A 68 3.17 -6.92 -10.13
N ILE A 69 3.75 -7.18 -11.31
CA ILE A 69 4.15 -8.53 -11.75
C ILE A 69 5.12 -9.22 -10.76
N PRO A 70 6.17 -8.56 -10.24
CA PRO A 70 7.12 -9.18 -9.32
C PRO A 70 6.58 -9.38 -7.90
N LEU A 71 5.35 -8.96 -7.59
CA LEU A 71 4.79 -9.09 -6.23
C LEU A 71 4.47 -10.55 -5.85
N GLY A 72 4.29 -11.44 -6.84
CA GLY A 72 4.00 -12.85 -6.61
C GLY A 72 2.70 -13.08 -5.84
N GLY A 73 2.60 -14.21 -5.14
CA GLY A 73 1.37 -14.62 -4.46
C GLY A 73 0.27 -14.94 -5.47
N THR A 74 -0.87 -14.25 -5.39
CA THR A 74 -1.96 -14.38 -6.36
C THR A 74 -1.90 -13.32 -7.48
N TYR A 75 -0.93 -12.40 -7.47
CA TYR A 75 -0.75 -11.47 -8.59
C TYR A 75 -0.39 -12.22 -9.87
N PRO A 76 -1.01 -11.87 -11.03
CA PRO A 76 -0.66 -12.48 -12.31
C PRO A 76 0.77 -12.13 -12.73
N THR A 77 1.50 -13.13 -13.23
CA THR A 77 2.88 -12.96 -13.72
C THR A 77 2.97 -12.43 -15.15
N THR A 78 1.84 -12.39 -15.87
CA THR A 78 1.78 -12.02 -17.30
C THR A 78 1.20 -10.63 -17.55
N ALA A 79 0.51 -10.04 -16.57
CA ALA A 79 -0.15 -8.75 -16.73
C ALA A 79 -0.13 -7.96 -15.43
N ALA A 80 0.29 -6.69 -15.52
CA ALA A 80 0.26 -5.78 -14.39
C ALA A 80 -1.20 -5.45 -13.99
N LYS A 81 -1.42 -5.37 -12.68
CA LYS A 81 -2.68 -5.13 -11.99
C LYS A 81 -2.55 -3.92 -11.08
N SER A 82 -3.67 -3.45 -10.54
CA SER A 82 -3.65 -2.31 -9.64
C SER A 82 -3.04 -2.70 -8.29
N ILE A 83 -2.40 -1.73 -7.66
CA ILE A 83 -1.96 -1.78 -6.27
C ILE A 83 -2.87 -0.83 -5.51
N VAL A 84 -3.60 -1.36 -4.54
CA VAL A 84 -4.63 -0.63 -3.79
C VAL A 84 -4.16 -0.32 -2.37
N GLY A 85 -3.34 -1.18 -1.79
CA GLY A 85 -2.79 -0.94 -0.46
C GLY A 85 -1.88 -2.06 0.02
N ALA A 86 -1.59 -2.01 1.32
CA ALA A 86 -0.77 -2.98 2.01
C ALA A 86 -1.39 -3.38 3.35
N ARG A 87 -1.36 -4.67 3.66
CA ARG A 87 -1.54 -5.20 5.01
C ARG A 87 -0.19 -5.19 5.71
N ILE A 88 -0.17 -4.73 6.95
CA ILE A 88 1.04 -4.48 7.73
C ILE A 88 1.01 -5.35 8.99
N PRO A 89 1.54 -6.59 8.93
CA PRO A 89 1.77 -7.39 10.13
C PRO A 89 2.79 -6.69 11.03
N SER A 90 2.55 -6.67 12.34
CA SER A 90 3.50 -6.07 13.29
C SER A 90 4.77 -6.90 13.49
N GLY A 91 4.89 -8.09 12.88
CA GLY A 91 6.01 -9.00 13.07
C GLY A 91 6.02 -10.18 12.08
N PRO A 92 6.89 -11.17 12.30
CA PRO A 92 6.92 -12.40 11.51
C PRO A 92 5.71 -13.29 11.83
N ILE A 93 5.34 -14.15 10.88
CA ILE A 93 4.13 -14.99 10.98
C ILE A 93 4.11 -15.92 12.21
N LEU A 94 5.29 -16.35 12.67
CA LEU A 94 5.45 -17.20 13.85
C LEU A 94 4.97 -16.54 15.15
N CYS A 95 4.89 -15.21 15.18
CA CYS A 95 4.44 -14.44 16.33
C CYS A 95 2.92 -14.16 16.34
N GLN A 96 2.17 -14.66 15.34
CA GLN A 96 0.75 -14.36 15.13
C GLN A 96 0.43 -12.85 15.31
N PRO A 97 1.18 -11.97 14.63
CA PRO A 97 1.14 -10.55 14.89
C PRO A 97 -0.22 -9.95 14.52
N PRO A 98 -0.72 -8.95 15.27
CA PRO A 98 -1.79 -8.10 14.78
C PRO A 98 -1.35 -7.45 13.45
N ALA A 99 -2.32 -7.17 12.58
CA ALA A 99 -2.05 -6.54 11.30
C ALA A 99 -2.99 -5.36 11.07
N GLY A 100 -2.41 -4.24 10.64
CA GLY A 100 -3.16 -3.10 10.13
C GLY A 100 -3.24 -3.10 8.62
N ILE A 101 -3.91 -2.10 8.07
CA ILE A 101 -4.04 -1.89 6.63
C ILE A 101 -3.75 -0.41 6.36
N VAL A 102 -3.06 -0.12 5.25
CA VAL A 102 -2.92 1.22 4.69
C VAL A 102 -3.13 1.17 3.17
N GLY A 103 -3.54 2.26 2.54
CA GLY A 103 -3.72 2.26 1.09
C GLY A 103 -4.35 3.51 0.49
N GLU A 104 -4.92 3.34 -0.69
CA GLU A 104 -5.52 4.40 -1.50
C GLU A 104 -6.79 4.99 -0.83
N PRO A 105 -6.83 6.30 -0.48
CA PRO A 105 -8.00 6.95 0.10
C PRO A 105 -9.28 6.86 -0.75
N PRO A 106 -9.22 6.93 -2.11
CA PRO A 106 -10.39 6.69 -2.95
C PRO A 106 -11.05 5.32 -2.75
N CYS A 107 -10.31 4.35 -2.19
CA CYS A 107 -10.80 3.02 -1.84
C CYS A 107 -11.25 2.90 -0.37
N GLY A 108 -11.37 4.02 0.36
CA GLY A 108 -11.77 4.04 1.77
C GLY A 108 -10.72 3.52 2.74
N LEU A 109 -9.46 3.44 2.31
CA LEU A 109 -8.36 2.92 3.12
C LEU A 109 -7.65 4.04 3.88
N PRO A 110 -7.20 3.79 5.13
CA PRO A 110 -6.44 4.77 5.89
C PRO A 110 -5.05 4.96 5.28
N LEU A 111 -4.50 6.17 5.41
CA LEU A 111 -3.15 6.47 4.94
C LEU A 111 -2.06 6.02 5.91
N THR A 112 -2.41 5.76 7.16
CA THR A 112 -1.44 5.51 8.24
C THR A 112 -1.91 4.43 9.18
N PHE A 113 -0.96 3.63 9.65
CA PHE A 113 -1.15 2.64 10.71
C PHE A 113 0.05 2.63 11.64
N THR A 114 -0.18 2.88 12.93
CA THR A 114 0.87 2.89 13.97
C THR A 114 0.77 1.66 14.83
N TYR A 115 1.92 1.01 15.09
CA TYR A 115 2.00 -0.26 15.81
C TYR A 115 3.38 -0.43 16.46
N THR A 116 3.49 -1.40 17.38
CA THR A 116 4.77 -1.85 17.92
C THR A 116 5.32 -2.97 17.05
N ALA A 117 6.44 -2.73 16.36
CA ALA A 117 7.11 -3.75 15.56
C ALA A 117 7.72 -4.83 16.45
N LEU A 118 7.66 -6.09 16.01
CA LEU A 118 8.21 -7.26 16.67
C LEU A 118 9.39 -7.80 15.88
N ASN A 119 10.44 -8.23 16.58
CA ASN A 119 11.58 -8.89 15.96
C ASN A 119 11.30 -10.39 15.69
N GLN A 120 12.30 -11.12 15.19
CA GLN A 120 12.22 -12.57 14.90
C GLN A 120 11.91 -13.42 16.15
N ASN A 121 12.21 -12.91 17.35
CA ASN A 121 11.96 -13.59 18.63
C ASN A 121 10.65 -13.14 19.27
N CYS A 122 9.74 -12.52 18.51
CA CYS A 122 8.46 -11.98 18.98
C CYS A 122 8.57 -10.95 20.11
N SER A 123 9.74 -10.33 20.25
CA SER A 123 9.97 -9.29 21.26
C SER A 123 9.73 -7.91 20.63
N PRO A 124 9.17 -6.95 21.37
CA PRO A 124 9.04 -5.57 20.92
C PRO A 124 10.38 -4.99 20.46
N CYS A 125 10.38 -4.34 19.30
CA CYS A 125 11.54 -3.66 18.73
C CYS A 125 11.40 -2.15 18.92
N ALA A 126 10.46 -1.52 18.24
CA ALA A 126 10.13 -0.10 18.39
C ALA A 126 8.70 0.18 17.92
N THR A 127 8.12 1.30 18.37
CA THR A 127 6.93 1.85 17.72
C THR A 127 7.29 2.27 16.29
N THR A 128 6.39 2.02 15.36
CA THR A 128 6.56 2.29 13.94
C THR A 128 5.24 2.77 13.36
N THR A 129 5.31 3.68 12.40
CA THR A 129 4.17 4.09 11.58
C THR A 129 4.41 3.67 10.13
N ALA A 130 3.50 2.85 9.60
CA ALA A 130 3.39 2.59 8.17
C ALA A 130 2.54 3.70 7.55
N ARG A 131 3.05 4.36 6.51
CA ARG A 131 2.37 5.43 5.78
C ARG A 131 2.30 5.13 4.29
N TRP A 132 1.10 5.19 3.74
CA TRP A 132 0.84 5.15 2.31
C TRP A 132 0.89 6.56 1.74
N TYR A 133 1.59 6.73 0.62
CA TYR A 133 1.56 7.91 -0.22
C TYR A 133 0.94 7.49 -1.56
N PRO A 134 -0.29 7.95 -1.85
CA PRO A 134 -1.01 7.63 -3.08
C PRO A 134 -0.22 7.92 -4.35
N ALA A 135 -0.42 7.11 -5.38
CA ALA A 135 0.11 7.42 -6.70
C ALA A 135 -0.64 8.61 -7.32
N MET A 136 0.10 9.56 -7.89
CA MET A 136 -0.48 10.57 -8.78
C MET A 136 -0.63 9.99 -10.19
N ALA A 137 -1.81 10.13 -10.80
CA ALA A 137 -2.12 9.77 -12.19
C ALA A 137 -1.57 8.40 -12.67
N CYS A 138 -1.94 7.29 -12.02
CA CYS A 138 -1.48 5.92 -12.35
C CYS A 138 0.03 5.67 -12.19
N GLY A 139 0.71 6.52 -11.42
CA GLY A 139 2.14 6.43 -11.15
C GLY A 139 2.52 5.39 -10.08
N GLN A 140 3.58 5.73 -9.36
CA GLN A 140 4.14 4.93 -8.27
C GLN A 140 3.60 5.40 -6.92
N ALA A 141 3.01 4.48 -6.14
CA ALA A 141 2.73 4.73 -4.73
C ALA A 141 3.98 4.48 -3.87
N ILE A 142 4.00 5.07 -2.68
CA ILE A 142 5.08 4.85 -1.72
C ILE A 142 4.50 4.31 -0.41
N LEU A 143 5.00 3.18 0.05
CA LEU A 143 4.81 2.70 1.42
C LEU A 143 6.07 3.01 2.22
N ARG A 144 5.96 3.84 3.25
CA ARG A 144 7.10 4.22 4.09
C ARG A 144 6.85 3.82 5.54
N PHE A 145 7.83 3.17 6.13
CA PHE A 145 7.88 2.91 7.57
C PHE A 145 8.78 3.95 8.23
N THR A 146 8.27 4.65 9.23
CA THR A 146 9.02 5.61 10.06
C THR A 146 8.90 5.25 11.54
N PRO A 147 9.82 5.71 12.40
CA PRO A 147 9.63 5.66 13.85
C PRO A 147 8.27 6.25 14.27
#